data_AF-A0A9D7RAX5-F1
#
_entry.id   AF-A0A9D7RAX5-F1
#
_cell.length_a   1.000
_cell.length_b   1.000
_cell.length_c   1.000
_cell.angle_alpha   90.00
_cell.angle_beta   90.00
_cell.angle_gamma   90.00
#
_symmetry.space_group_name_H-M   'P 1'
#
loop_
_entity.id
_entity.type
_entity.pdbx_description
1 polymer ?
#
loop_
_entity_poly.entity_id
_entity_poly.type
_entity_poly.pdbx_seq_one_letter_code
_entity_poly.pdbx_strand_id
1 'polypeptide(L)'
;MQTPALPGATWSDLSVCVGTYRLHPAAGLFAITCLPLWSLAVLDAPEETQRWFASLVELAGEAKPVFPPAQMPLSADQYGLLVFLLSRSFEGEEQTIAALQASSIFRIAPERARALLTDLRARGLVMGVMPTTEATELVMKSPYALYVSALREVATP
;
A
#
# COMPACT_ATOMS: atom_id res chain seq x y z
N MET A 1 -25.27 2.86 11.69
CA MET A 1 -26.13 2.08 12.60
C MET A 1 -25.29 1.62 13.77
N GLN A 2 -25.78 1.74 15.00
CA GLN A 2 -25.12 1.22 16.19
C GLN A 2 -25.57 -0.22 16.39
N THR A 3 -24.64 -1.17 16.41
CA THR A 3 -24.94 -2.56 16.73
C THR A 3 -25.40 -2.64 18.19
N PRO A 4 -26.44 -3.44 18.51
CA PRO A 4 -26.88 -3.61 19.89
C PRO A 4 -25.72 -4.08 20.76
N ALA A 5 -25.69 -3.57 21.99
CA ALA A 5 -24.64 -3.89 22.93
C ALA A 5 -24.76 -5.36 23.32
N LEU A 6 -23.69 -6.14 23.14
CA LEU A 6 -23.68 -7.55 23.50
C LEU A 6 -23.16 -7.67 24.94
N PRO A 7 -23.85 -8.42 25.82
CA PRO A 7 -23.35 -8.69 27.15
C PRO A 7 -22.02 -9.46 27.05
N GLY A 8 -20.98 -8.92 27.67
CA GLY A 8 -19.71 -9.60 27.90
C GLY A 8 -19.75 -10.40 29.21
N ALA A 9 -18.60 -10.51 29.89
CA ALA A 9 -18.53 -11.21 31.17
C ALA A 9 -19.26 -10.47 32.30
N THR A 10 -19.84 -11.23 33.22
CA THR A 10 -20.37 -10.74 34.50
C THR A 10 -19.29 -10.81 35.57
N TRP A 11 -19.05 -9.71 36.26
CA TRP A 11 -18.03 -9.58 37.30
C TRP A 11 -18.53 -10.19 38.63
N SER A 12 -17.62 -10.41 39.58
CA SER A 12 -17.94 -10.97 40.90
C SER A 12 -18.82 -10.05 41.77
N ASP A 13 -18.91 -8.77 41.42
CA ASP A 13 -19.82 -7.79 42.01
C ASP A 13 -21.16 -7.69 41.24
N LEU A 14 -21.42 -8.63 40.33
CA LEU A 14 -22.59 -8.72 39.46
C LEU A 14 -22.72 -7.60 38.42
N SER A 15 -21.71 -6.74 38.27
CA SER A 15 -21.69 -5.79 37.16
C SER A 15 -21.44 -6.51 35.83
N VAL A 16 -21.92 -5.95 34.71
CA VAL A 16 -21.79 -6.57 33.38
C VAL A 16 -20.86 -5.73 32.51
N CYS A 17 -19.81 -6.35 31.99
CA CYS A 17 -19.00 -5.73 30.94
C CYS A 17 -19.80 -5.72 29.65
N VAL A 18 -19.92 -4.57 28.98
CA VAL A 18 -20.65 -4.47 27.71
C VAL A 18 -19.71 -3.98 26.62
N GLY A 19 -19.57 -4.76 25.55
CA GLY A 19 -18.84 -4.35 24.35
C GLY A 19 -19.76 -3.60 23.40
N THR A 20 -19.31 -2.46 22.87
CA THR A 20 -20.07 -1.71 21.85
C THR A 20 -19.23 -1.54 20.59
N TYR A 21 -19.79 -1.92 19.44
CA TYR A 21 -19.20 -1.69 18.12
C TYR A 21 -19.88 -0.50 17.45
N ARG A 22 -19.09 0.43 16.90
CA ARG A 22 -19.60 1.54 16.09
C ARG A 22 -19.10 1.40 14.65
N LEU A 23 -20.03 1.38 13.69
CA LEU A 23 -19.71 1.48 12.27
C LEU A 23 -19.28 2.92 11.93
N HIS A 24 -18.07 3.08 11.42
CA HIS A 24 -17.61 4.36 10.88
C HIS A 24 -17.99 4.47 9.39
N PRO A 25 -18.74 5.49 8.98
CA PRO A 25 -19.36 5.54 7.65
C PRO A 25 -18.36 5.56 6.48
N ALA A 26 -17.10 5.95 6.71
CA ALA A 26 -16.06 6.00 5.67
C ALA A 26 -14.97 4.93 5.79
N ALA A 27 -14.91 4.18 6.90
CA ALA A 27 -13.76 3.31 7.22
C ALA A 27 -14.14 1.85 7.56
N GLY A 28 -15.43 1.50 7.55
CA GLY A 28 -15.90 0.18 7.97
C GLY A 28 -16.16 0.09 9.47
N LEU A 29 -16.21 -1.14 10.01
CA LEU A 29 -16.47 -1.38 11.43
C LEU A 29 -15.25 -0.92 12.27
N PHE A 30 -15.44 0.10 13.10
CA PHE A 30 -14.40 0.54 14.04
C PHE A 30 -14.63 -0.19 15.36
N ALA A 31 -13.90 -1.29 15.56
CA ALA A 31 -13.94 -2.05 16.79
C ALA A 31 -13.12 -1.32 17.87
N ILE A 32 -13.78 -0.57 18.76
CA ILE A 32 -13.16 -0.15 20.02
C ILE A 32 -13.40 -1.28 21.01
N THR A 33 -12.49 -2.26 21.02
CA THR A 33 -12.50 -3.30 22.04
C THR A 33 -11.78 -2.76 23.27
N CYS A 34 -12.55 -2.34 24.28
CA CYS A 34 -12.01 -2.16 25.62
C CYS A 34 -11.76 -3.54 26.23
N LEU A 35 -10.65 -4.19 25.86
CA LEU A 35 -10.10 -5.22 26.72
C LEU A 35 -9.42 -4.46 27.86
N PRO A 36 -9.83 -4.61 29.12
CA PRO A 36 -8.92 -4.25 30.20
C PRO A 36 -7.69 -5.13 30.00
N LEU A 37 -6.57 -4.51 29.65
CA LEU A 37 -5.23 -5.07 29.39
C LEU A 37 -4.64 -5.90 30.56
N TRP A 38 -5.45 -6.26 31.55
CA TRP A 38 -5.08 -6.89 32.81
C TRP A 38 -5.60 -8.32 32.93
N SER A 39 -6.28 -8.86 31.92
CA SER A 39 -6.59 -10.28 31.87
C SER A 39 -5.48 -11.07 31.17
N LEU A 40 -4.29 -11.11 31.79
CA LEU A 40 -3.30 -12.15 31.50
C LEU A 40 -3.87 -13.56 31.78
N ALA A 41 -5.01 -13.66 32.49
CA ALA A 41 -5.77 -14.89 32.70
C ALA A 41 -6.54 -15.39 31.44
N VAL A 42 -6.68 -14.56 30.39
CA VAL A 42 -7.21 -15.03 29.08
C VAL A 42 -6.13 -15.80 28.29
N LEU A 43 -4.85 -15.73 28.68
CA LEU A 43 -3.81 -16.59 28.12
C LEU A 43 -3.90 -18.05 28.61
N ASP A 44 -4.61 -18.31 29.71
CA ASP A 44 -4.84 -19.68 30.23
C ASP A 44 -6.09 -20.35 29.60
N ALA A 45 -6.78 -19.66 28.69
CA ALA A 45 -8.00 -20.12 28.01
C ALA A 45 -7.86 -19.93 26.48
N PRO A 46 -7.03 -20.76 25.82
CA PRO A 46 -6.67 -20.58 24.41
C PRO A 46 -7.86 -20.75 23.47
N GLU A 47 -8.81 -21.62 23.80
CA GLU A 47 -9.99 -21.86 22.96
C GLU A 47 -10.96 -20.66 22.98
N GLU A 48 -11.18 -20.06 24.14
CA GLU A 48 -12.03 -18.89 24.33
C GLU A 48 -11.45 -17.68 23.60
N THR A 49 -10.13 -17.54 23.66
CA THR A 49 -9.40 -16.52 22.91
C THR A 49 -9.55 -16.71 21.40
N GLN A 50 -9.41 -17.94 20.91
CA GLN A 50 -9.61 -18.26 19.50
C GLN A 50 -11.06 -18.00 19.04
N ARG A 51 -12.06 -18.42 19.83
CA ARG A 51 -13.48 -18.16 19.55
C ARG A 51 -13.78 -16.67 19.52
N TRP A 52 -13.19 -15.89 20.44
CA TRP A 52 -13.33 -14.44 20.44
C TRP A 52 -12.74 -13.80 19.18
N PHE A 53 -11.50 -14.15 18.79
CA PHE A 53 -10.91 -13.67 17.53
C PHE A 53 -11.74 -14.08 16.30
N ALA A 54 -12.23 -15.33 16.26
CA ALA A 54 -13.09 -15.79 15.18
C ALA A 54 -14.36 -14.95 15.08
N SER A 55 -15.01 -14.64 16.22
CA SER A 55 -16.19 -13.78 16.24
C SER A 55 -15.91 -12.36 15.76
N LEU A 56 -14.72 -11.81 16.03
CA LEU A 56 -14.31 -10.50 15.52
C LEU A 56 -14.12 -10.52 14.00
N VAL A 57 -13.55 -11.61 13.47
CA VAL A 57 -13.39 -11.81 12.02
C VAL A 57 -14.75 -11.95 11.34
N GLU A 58 -15.68 -12.73 11.90
CA GLU A 58 -17.05 -12.84 11.40
C GLU A 58 -17.78 -11.48 11.41
N LEU A 59 -17.62 -10.70 12.48
CA LEU A 59 -18.25 -9.39 12.63
C LEU A 59 -17.65 -8.32 11.70
N ALA A 60 -16.37 -8.43 11.36
CA ALA A 60 -15.71 -7.54 10.41
C ALA A 60 -16.23 -7.74 8.97
N GLY A 61 -16.80 -8.91 8.67
CA GLY A 61 -17.30 -9.28 7.34
C GLY A 61 -16.18 -9.50 6.33
N GLU A 62 -16.55 -9.68 5.06
CA GLU A 62 -15.57 -9.82 3.98
C GLU A 62 -14.91 -8.47 3.65
N ALA A 63 -13.59 -8.50 3.50
CA ALA A 63 -12.85 -7.35 3.02
C ALA A 63 -13.43 -6.91 1.68
N LYS A 64 -13.89 -5.66 1.60
CA LYS A 64 -14.35 -5.10 0.33
C LYS A 64 -13.21 -5.24 -0.68
N PRO A 65 -13.42 -5.90 -1.84
CA PRO A 65 -12.38 -5.99 -2.85
C PRO A 65 -11.95 -4.57 -3.21
N VAL A 66 -10.69 -4.28 -2.93
CA VAL A 66 -10.06 -3.05 -3.40
C VAL A 66 -9.85 -3.27 -4.89
N PHE A 67 -10.81 -2.83 -5.69
CA PHE A 67 -10.60 -2.75 -7.12
C PHE A 67 -9.45 -1.77 -7.35
N PRO A 68 -8.37 -2.17 -8.04
CA PRO A 68 -7.35 -1.22 -8.43
C PRO A 68 -8.05 -0.08 -9.19
N PRO A 69 -7.73 1.19 -8.91
CA PRO A 69 -8.31 2.30 -9.65
C PRO A 69 -8.13 2.01 -11.13
N ALA A 70 -9.18 2.27 -11.93
CA ALA A 70 -9.17 2.04 -13.37
C ALA A 70 -7.83 2.53 -13.92
N GLN A 71 -7.00 1.59 -14.40
CA GLN A 71 -5.62 1.88 -14.76
C GLN A 71 -5.65 2.84 -15.95
N MET A 72 -5.57 4.13 -15.63
CA MET A 72 -5.47 5.15 -16.65
C MET A 72 -4.14 4.88 -17.36
N PRO A 73 -4.13 4.72 -18.70
CA PRO A 73 -2.92 4.35 -19.42
C PRO A 73 -1.80 5.34 -19.08
N LEU A 74 -0.59 4.81 -18.93
CA LEU A 74 0.57 5.64 -18.63
C LEU A 74 0.83 6.59 -19.81
N SER A 75 1.11 7.85 -19.47
CA SER A 75 1.56 8.86 -20.41
C SER A 75 2.98 8.56 -20.92
N ALA A 76 3.35 9.16 -22.05
CA ALA A 76 4.70 9.03 -22.61
C ALA A 76 5.80 9.50 -21.62
N ASP A 77 5.54 10.55 -20.85
CA ASP A 77 6.47 11.05 -19.82
C ASP A 77 6.71 10.00 -18.71
N GLN A 78 5.64 9.31 -18.28
CA GLN A 78 5.72 8.27 -17.25
C GLN A 78 6.47 7.05 -17.77
N TYR A 79 6.23 6.63 -19.02
CA TYR A 79 7.03 5.59 -19.66
C TYR A 79 8.49 6.00 -19.80
N GLY A 80 8.76 7.24 -20.22
CA GLY A 80 10.13 7.76 -20.33
C GLY A 80 10.87 7.72 -19.00
N LEU A 81 10.21 8.13 -17.91
CA LEU A 81 10.79 8.07 -16.57
C LEU A 81 11.02 6.63 -16.11
N LEU A 82 10.08 5.72 -16.35
CA LEU A 82 10.26 4.30 -16.00
C LEU A 82 11.40 3.66 -16.80
N VAL A 83 11.53 3.97 -18.09
CA VAL A 83 12.65 3.52 -18.93
C VAL A 83 13.98 4.02 -18.36
N PHE A 84 14.05 5.29 -17.94
CA PHE A 84 15.23 5.85 -17.31
C PHE A 84 15.59 5.11 -16.01
N LEU A 85 14.61 4.88 -15.13
CA LEU A 85 14.79 4.15 -13.86
C LEU A 85 15.16 2.67 -14.08
N LEU A 86 14.72 2.05 -15.17
CA LEU A 86 15.07 0.68 -15.51
C LEU A 86 16.45 0.56 -16.19
N SER A 87 16.98 1.66 -16.72
CA SER A 87 18.29 1.66 -17.40
C SER A 87 19.46 1.53 -16.42
N ARG A 88 19.31 2.05 -15.21
CA ARG A 88 20.34 2.03 -14.16
C ARG A 88 19.70 2.15 -12.78
N SER A 89 20.39 1.66 -11.76
CA SER A 89 19.94 1.79 -10.37
C SER A 89 20.26 3.18 -9.82
N PHE A 90 19.36 3.69 -8.99
CA PHE A 90 19.54 4.94 -8.25
C PHE A 90 19.28 4.70 -6.77
N GLU A 91 20.04 5.37 -5.90
CA GLU A 91 19.90 5.23 -4.45
C GLU A 91 18.90 6.23 -3.87
N GLY A 92 18.63 7.32 -4.58
CA GLY A 92 17.75 8.38 -4.09
C GLY A 92 17.17 9.27 -5.17
N GLU A 93 16.13 10.00 -4.78
CA GLU A 93 15.36 10.89 -5.65
C GLU A 93 16.22 12.03 -6.20
N GLU A 94 17.01 12.69 -5.36
CA GLU A 94 17.89 13.79 -5.78
C GLU A 94 18.99 13.31 -6.75
N GLN A 95 19.55 12.13 -6.54
CA GLN A 95 20.52 11.52 -7.46
C GLN A 95 19.85 11.21 -8.82
N THR A 96 18.63 10.70 -8.79
CA THR A 96 17.84 10.38 -9.98
C THR A 96 17.58 11.66 -10.79
N ILE A 97 17.15 12.74 -10.14
CA ILE A 97 16.85 14.02 -10.78
C ILE A 97 18.12 14.65 -11.36
N ALA A 98 19.23 14.64 -10.63
CA ALA A 98 20.52 15.13 -11.12
C ALA A 98 20.98 14.34 -12.37
N ALA A 99 20.84 13.02 -12.35
CA ALA A 99 21.18 12.17 -13.50
C ALA A 99 20.25 12.37 -14.70
N LEU A 100 18.97 12.68 -14.45
CA LEU A 100 18.01 13.06 -15.49
C LEU A 100 18.42 14.38 -16.16
N GLN A 101 18.82 15.38 -15.38
CA GLN A 101 19.29 16.67 -15.91
C GLN A 101 20.59 16.53 -16.70
N ALA A 102 21.47 15.62 -16.30
CA ALA A 102 22.71 15.33 -17.01
C ALA A 102 22.48 14.51 -18.31
N SER A 103 21.28 13.97 -18.53
CA SER A 103 20.98 13.18 -19.71
C SER A 103 20.76 14.07 -20.94
N SER A 104 21.43 13.74 -22.04
CA SER A 104 21.15 14.35 -23.34
C SER A 104 19.89 13.80 -24.03
N ILE A 105 19.39 12.65 -23.55
CA ILE A 105 18.27 11.92 -24.13
C ILE A 105 16.95 12.32 -23.44
N PHE A 106 16.95 12.37 -22.10
CA PHE A 106 15.76 12.69 -21.33
C PHE A 106 15.69 14.19 -21.03
N ARG A 107 14.67 14.87 -21.56
CA ARG A 107 14.42 16.31 -21.32
C ARG A 107 13.24 16.50 -20.39
N ILE A 108 13.39 16.11 -19.12
CA ILE A 108 12.36 16.28 -18.09
C ILE A 108 12.85 17.31 -17.07
N ALA A 109 12.06 18.37 -16.86
CA ALA A 109 12.36 19.38 -15.84
C ALA A 109 12.30 18.76 -14.42
N PRO A 110 13.10 19.24 -13.46
CA PRO A 110 13.18 18.65 -12.11
C PRO A 110 11.83 18.60 -11.39
N GLU A 111 11.07 19.70 -11.43
CA GLU A 111 9.73 19.75 -10.81
C GLU A 111 8.75 18.76 -11.45
N ARG A 112 8.87 18.55 -12.76
CA ARG A 112 8.08 17.57 -13.49
C ARG A 112 8.49 16.14 -13.12
N ALA A 113 9.78 15.87 -12.97
CA ALA A 113 10.29 14.57 -12.55
C ALA A 113 9.77 14.18 -11.14
N ARG A 114 9.78 15.12 -10.19
CA ARG A 114 9.21 14.91 -8.84
C ARG A 114 7.72 14.61 -8.88
N ALA A 115 6.97 15.37 -9.68
CA ALA A 115 5.54 15.14 -9.86
C ALA A 115 5.26 13.74 -10.47
N LEU A 116 6.05 13.33 -11.48
CA LEU A 116 5.92 12.02 -12.11
C LEU A 116 6.29 10.87 -11.15
N LEU A 117 7.35 11.01 -10.35
CA LEU A 117 7.71 10.03 -9.31
C LEU A 117 6.60 9.89 -8.26
N THR A 118 5.99 11.01 -7.86
CA THR A 118 4.87 11.01 -6.92
C THR A 118 3.66 10.28 -7.49
N ASP A 119 3.30 10.53 -8.76
CA ASP A 119 2.18 9.84 -9.43
C ASP A 119 2.47 8.35 -9.62
N LEU A 120 3.68 7.98 -10.05
CA LEU A 120 4.08 6.58 -10.18
C LEU A 120 4.08 5.83 -8.84
N ARG A 121 4.47 6.50 -7.75
CA ARG A 121 4.42 5.96 -6.39
C ARG A 121 2.97 5.78 -5.92
N ALA A 122 2.10 6.74 -6.19
CA ALA A 122 0.67 6.64 -5.89
C ALA A 122 -0.01 5.48 -6.63
N ARG A 123 0.52 5.10 -7.80
CA ARG A 123 0.08 3.93 -8.59
C ARG A 123 0.76 2.62 -8.21
N GLY A 124 1.66 2.60 -7.22
CA GLY A 124 2.39 1.39 -6.81
C GLY A 124 3.44 0.89 -7.81
N LEU A 125 3.80 1.70 -8.81
CA LEU A 125 4.75 1.32 -9.86
C LEU A 125 6.21 1.57 -9.46
N VAL A 126 6.44 2.42 -8.46
CA VAL A 126 7.77 2.76 -7.96
C VAL A 126 7.76 2.79 -6.43
N MET A 127 8.74 2.11 -5.82
CA MET A 127 9.03 2.15 -4.39
C MET A 127 10.24 3.04 -4.14
N GLY A 128 10.00 4.27 -3.68
CA GLY A 128 11.03 5.31 -3.60
C GLY A 128 11.44 5.78 -5.00
N VAL A 129 12.54 5.20 -5.52
CA VAL A 129 13.05 5.36 -6.90
C VAL A 129 13.20 4.04 -7.66
N MET A 130 12.96 2.90 -7.00
CA MET A 130 13.08 1.57 -7.59
C MET A 130 11.77 1.17 -8.29
N PRO A 131 11.78 0.85 -9.59
CA PRO A 131 10.61 0.29 -10.28
C PRO A 131 10.21 -1.05 -9.67
N THR A 132 8.90 -1.29 -9.54
CA THR A 132 8.38 -2.61 -9.13
C THR A 132 8.44 -3.62 -10.27
N THR A 133 8.23 -4.90 -9.95
CA THR A 133 8.08 -5.96 -10.97
C THR A 133 6.93 -5.65 -11.93
N GLU A 134 5.80 -5.14 -11.42
CA GLU A 134 4.65 -4.72 -12.23
C GLU A 134 5.04 -3.60 -13.22
N ALA A 135 5.77 -2.59 -12.76
CA ALA A 135 6.23 -1.51 -13.62
C ALA A 135 7.21 -2.01 -14.70
N THR A 136 8.06 -2.97 -14.34
CA THR A 136 8.99 -3.60 -15.29
C THR A 136 8.22 -4.35 -16.38
N GLU A 137 7.24 -5.18 -16.01
CA GLU A 137 6.41 -5.89 -16.98
C GLU A 137 5.63 -4.94 -17.89
N LEU A 138 5.09 -3.85 -17.34
CA LEU A 138 4.35 -2.84 -18.10
C LEU A 138 5.23 -2.19 -19.17
N VAL A 139 6.48 -1.85 -18.83
CA VAL A 139 7.42 -1.28 -19.81
C VAL A 139 7.82 -2.32 -20.85
N MET A 140 8.09 -3.56 -20.45
CA MET A 140 8.51 -4.62 -21.38
C MET A 140 7.41 -5.05 -22.36
N LYS A 141 6.13 -4.89 -22.00
CA LYS A 141 4.98 -5.09 -22.90
C LYS A 141 4.68 -3.89 -23.78
N SER A 142 5.35 -2.76 -23.54
CA SER A 142 5.14 -1.50 -24.28
C SER A 142 6.12 -1.36 -25.46
N PRO A 143 5.85 -0.44 -26.40
CA PRO A 143 6.81 -0.09 -27.46
C PRO A 143 8.14 0.44 -26.94
N TYR A 144 8.20 0.86 -25.66
CA TYR A 144 9.40 1.44 -25.05
C TYR A 144 10.40 0.41 -24.54
N ALA A 145 10.07 -0.89 -24.57
CA ALA A 145 10.95 -1.97 -24.13
C ALA A 145 12.33 -1.93 -24.79
N LEU A 146 12.37 -1.61 -26.08
CA LEU A 146 13.60 -1.53 -26.88
C LEU A 146 14.58 -0.47 -26.38
N TYR A 147 14.07 0.61 -25.77
CA TYR A 147 14.91 1.67 -25.23
C TYR A 147 15.57 1.24 -23.91
N VAL A 148 14.93 0.38 -23.12
CA VAL A 148 15.52 -0.13 -21.87
C VAL A 148 16.76 -0.96 -22.18
N SER A 149 16.68 -1.87 -23.14
CA SER A 149 17.82 -2.70 -23.55
C SER A 149 18.95 -1.84 -24.13
N ALA A 150 18.63 -0.92 -25.04
CA ALA A 150 19.63 -0.05 -25.67
C ALA A 150 20.35 0.85 -24.64
N LEU A 151 19.62 1.39 -23.65
CA LEU A 151 20.22 2.24 -22.62
C LEU A 151 21.09 1.45 -21.63
N ARG A 152 20.74 0.18 -21.34
CA ARG A 152 21.56 -0.70 -20.50
C ARG A 152 22.89 -1.02 -21.18
N GLU A 153 22.89 -1.33 -22.47
CA GLU A 153 24.11 -1.60 -23.23
C GLU A 153 25.09 -0.41 -23.20
N VAL A 154 24.59 0.82 -23.35
CA VAL A 154 25.42 2.04 -23.31
C VAL A 154 25.89 2.40 -21.89
N ALA A 155 25.13 2.00 -20.85
CA ALA A 155 25.47 2.26 -19.46
C ALA A 155 26.44 1.22 -18.85
N THR A 156 26.74 0.14 -19.58
CA THR A 156 27.72 -0.87 -19.16
C THR A 156 29.09 -0.49 -19.73
N PRO A 157 30.13 -0.27 -18.90
CA PRO A 157 31.49 0.01 -19.38
C PRO A 157 32.13 -1.18 -20.08
#